data_AF-A0A069REP5-F1
#
_entry.id   AF-A0A069REP5-F1
#
_cell.length_a   1.000
_cell.length_b   1.000
_cell.length_c   1.000
_cell.angle_alpha   90.00
_cell.angle_beta   90.00
_cell.angle_gamma   90.00
#
_symmetry.space_group_name_H-M   'P 1'
#
loop_
_entity.id
_entity.type
_entity.pdbx_description
1 polymer ?
#
loop_
_entity_poly.entity_id
_entity_poly.type
_entity_poly.pdbx_seq_one_letter_code
_entity_poly.pdbx_strand_id
1 'polypeptide(L)'
;MDRQRVGLILFWIGFIWALLWGTLGAINATSYFRFLSWEEINKTIWAVDPPGLMMLGYGFFMFMGSLVAGFGLLLRAGAKVSTIWKYGIGMVVAVIIVSSTQSLKHNPRYFGIGGTLILLFCFGTLWMWADERMNMKKGSTIAGDLKL
;
A
#
# COMPACT_ATOMS: atom_id res chain seq x y z
N MET A 1 -23.33 -12.22 -6.64
CA MET A 1 -21.88 -12.36 -6.90
C MET A 1 -21.24 -12.97 -5.65
N ASP A 2 -20.42 -14.01 -5.78
CA ASP A 2 -19.73 -14.62 -4.63
C ASP A 2 -18.75 -13.62 -3.99
N ARG A 3 -18.67 -13.62 -2.65
CA ARG A 3 -17.71 -12.88 -1.82
C ARG A 3 -16.27 -13.06 -2.32
N GLN A 4 -15.91 -14.24 -2.82
CA GLN A 4 -14.59 -14.50 -3.42
C GLN A 4 -14.33 -13.66 -4.67
N ARG A 5 -15.31 -13.60 -5.59
CA ARG A 5 -15.21 -12.79 -6.81
C ARG A 5 -15.18 -11.29 -6.49
N VAL A 6 -16.00 -10.84 -5.54
CA VAL A 6 -15.98 -9.46 -5.04
C VAL A 6 -14.58 -9.12 -4.50
N GLY A 7 -14.01 -9.99 -3.68
CA GLY A 7 -12.67 -9.80 -3.12
C GLY A 7 -11.58 -9.69 -4.19
N LEU A 8 -11.63 -10.56 -5.21
CA LEU A 8 -10.67 -10.52 -6.32
C LEU A 8 -10.79 -9.22 -7.14
N ILE A 9 -12.01 -8.74 -7.40
CA ILE A 9 -12.24 -7.47 -8.10
C ILE A 9 -11.66 -6.30 -7.27
N LEU A 10 -11.97 -6.25 -5.98
CA LEU A 10 -11.44 -5.22 -5.08
C LEU A 10 -9.91 -5.27 -5.00
N PHE A 11 -9.32 -6.47 -4.98
CA PHE A 11 -7.87 -6.63 -5.00
C PHE A 11 -7.28 -5.94 -6.23
N TRP A 12 -7.76 -6.28 -7.43
CA TRP A 12 -7.21 -5.72 -8.67
C TRP A 12 -7.46 -4.21 -8.78
N ILE A 13 -8.63 -3.73 -8.36
CA ILE A 13 -8.90 -2.28 -8.31
C ILE A 13 -7.88 -1.58 -7.42
N GLY A 14 -7.69 -2.05 -6.18
CA GLY A 14 -6.75 -1.47 -5.24
C GLY A 14 -5.29 -1.57 -5.72
N PHE A 15 -4.92 -2.72 -6.28
CA PHE A 15 -3.57 -2.98 -6.78
C PHE A 15 -3.20 -2.07 -7.96
N ILE A 16 -4.07 -2.02 -8.98
CA ILE A 16 -3.88 -1.13 -10.13
C ILE A 16 -3.89 0.33 -9.67
N TRP A 17 -4.79 0.70 -8.76
CA TRP A 17 -4.83 2.05 -8.19
C TRP A 17 -3.51 2.41 -7.50
N ALA A 18 -2.99 1.55 -6.61
CA ALA A 18 -1.71 1.78 -5.93
C ALA A 18 -0.53 1.86 -6.91
N LEU A 19 -0.50 0.97 -7.91
CA LEU A 19 0.53 0.98 -8.96
C LEU A 19 0.50 2.25 -9.81
N LEU A 20 -0.68 2.72 -10.20
CA LEU A 20 -0.83 3.94 -10.99
C LEU A 20 -0.29 5.14 -10.21
N TRP A 21 -0.66 5.31 -8.94
CA TRP A 21 -0.12 6.40 -8.13
C TRP A 21 1.38 6.27 -7.90
N GLY A 22 1.88 5.06 -7.60
CA GLY A 22 3.32 4.81 -7.47
C GLY A 22 4.10 5.18 -8.72
N THR A 23 3.59 4.81 -9.89
CA THR A 23 4.21 5.11 -11.19
C THR A 23 4.14 6.61 -11.49
N LEU A 24 2.98 7.25 -11.28
CA LEU A 24 2.82 8.69 -11.48
C LEU A 24 3.75 9.48 -10.56
N GLY A 25 3.84 9.10 -9.30
CA GLY A 25 4.78 9.70 -8.35
C GLY A 25 6.23 9.52 -8.80
N ALA A 26 6.62 8.32 -9.25
CA ALA A 26 7.98 8.06 -9.73
C ALA A 26 8.31 8.89 -10.98
N ILE A 27 7.44 8.94 -11.99
CA ILE A 27 7.67 9.71 -13.22
C ILE A 27 7.78 11.20 -12.91
N ASN A 28 6.85 11.73 -12.11
CA ASN A 28 6.82 13.14 -11.75
C ASN A 28 8.01 13.52 -10.87
N ALA A 29 8.25 12.78 -9.79
CA ALA A 29 9.41 12.97 -8.91
C ALA A 29 10.71 12.94 -9.72
N THR A 30 10.93 11.92 -10.55
CA THR A 30 12.15 11.79 -11.34
C THR A 30 12.34 12.97 -12.30
N SER A 31 11.25 13.48 -12.87
CA SER A 31 11.31 14.64 -13.77
C SER A 31 11.63 15.92 -13.00
N TYR A 32 10.95 16.20 -11.89
CA TYR A 32 11.19 17.40 -11.08
C TYR A 32 12.56 17.39 -10.41
N PHE A 33 12.94 16.29 -9.76
CA PHE A 33 14.25 16.16 -9.09
C PHE A 33 15.44 16.14 -10.06
N ARG A 34 15.21 15.99 -11.37
CA ARG A 34 16.27 16.05 -12.38
C ARG A 34 16.54 17.49 -12.86
N PHE A 35 15.52 18.35 -12.86
CA PHE A 35 15.61 19.68 -13.47
C PHE A 35 15.48 20.83 -12.47
N LEU A 36 14.87 20.61 -11.31
CA LEU A 36 14.64 21.63 -10.29
C LEU A 36 15.53 21.39 -9.08
N SER A 37 16.06 22.47 -8.53
CA SER A 37 16.70 22.47 -7.22
C SER A 37 15.69 22.23 -6.10
N TRP A 38 16.17 21.86 -4.92
CA TRP A 38 15.32 21.64 -3.75
C TRP A 38 14.48 22.86 -3.35
N GLU A 39 15.04 24.07 -3.47
CA GLU A 39 14.31 25.31 -3.19
C GLU A 39 13.19 25.56 -4.20
N GLU A 40 13.41 25.22 -5.47
CA GLU A 40 12.40 25.37 -6.52
C GLU A 40 11.27 24.36 -6.33
N ILE A 41 11.58 23.10 -5.98
CA ILE A 41 10.58 22.06 -5.71
C ILE A 41 9.67 22.48 -4.55
N ASN A 42 10.24 23.05 -3.48
CA ASN A 42 9.50 23.53 -2.32
C ASN A 42 8.58 24.74 -2.62
N LYS A 43 8.70 25.36 -3.79
CA LYS A 43 7.77 26.41 -4.25
C LYS A 43 6.62 25.87 -5.10
N THR A 44 6.55 24.56 -5.35
CA THR A 44 5.53 23.93 -6.19
C THR A 44 4.48 23.18 -5.38
N ILE A 45 3.43 22.69 -6.05
CA ILE A 45 2.45 21.77 -5.46
C ILE A 45 3.05 20.42 -5.01
N TRP A 46 4.31 20.13 -5.40
CA TRP A 46 5.11 18.97 -5.03
C TRP A 46 6.12 19.27 -3.91
N ALA A 47 5.95 20.37 -3.17
CA ALA A 47 6.82 20.73 -2.07
C ALA A 47 7.05 19.54 -1.12
N VAL A 48 8.30 19.39 -0.68
CA VAL A 48 8.71 18.30 0.22
C VAL A 48 8.63 18.75 1.66
N ASP A 49 9.00 20.01 1.89
CA ASP A 49 8.99 20.63 3.22
C ASP A 49 8.53 22.10 3.15
N PRO A 50 7.33 22.43 3.66
CA PRO A 50 6.29 21.51 4.11
C PRO A 50 5.72 20.69 2.94
N PRO A 51 5.14 19.49 3.18
CA PRO A 51 4.59 18.67 2.11
C PRO A 51 3.45 19.38 1.36
N GLY A 52 3.64 19.57 0.05
CA GLY A 52 2.64 20.15 -0.84
C GLY A 52 1.45 19.21 -1.09
N LEU A 53 0.38 19.76 -1.65
CA LEU A 53 -0.88 19.03 -1.90
C LEU A 53 -0.68 17.73 -2.70
N MET A 54 0.17 17.75 -3.74
CA MET A 54 0.42 16.56 -4.55
C MET A 54 1.26 15.53 -3.84
N MET A 55 2.19 15.95 -2.97
CA MET A 55 2.99 15.05 -2.14
C MET A 55 2.10 14.29 -1.14
N LEU A 56 1.19 15.03 -0.48
CA LEU A 56 0.21 14.46 0.44
C LEU A 56 -0.79 13.56 -0.28
N GLY A 57 -1.32 14.02 -1.41
CA GLY A 57 -2.25 13.25 -2.25
C GLY A 57 -1.62 11.95 -2.73
N TYR A 58 -0.38 11.98 -3.22
CA TYR A 58 0.36 10.80 -3.63
C TYR A 58 0.43 9.74 -2.53
N GLY A 59 0.89 10.11 -1.34
CA GLY A 59 0.99 9.18 -0.21
C GLY A 59 -0.37 8.63 0.21
N PHE A 60 -1.38 9.50 0.27
CA PHE A 60 -2.74 9.12 0.64
C PHE A 60 -3.38 8.15 -0.36
N PHE A 61 -3.32 8.44 -1.66
CA PHE A 61 -3.94 7.60 -2.69
C PHE A 61 -3.23 6.25 -2.83
N MET A 62 -1.90 6.21 -2.70
CA MET A 62 -1.16 4.96 -2.65
C MET A 62 -1.56 4.11 -1.44
N PHE A 63 -1.66 4.72 -0.26
CA PHE A 63 -2.11 4.05 0.95
C PHE A 63 -3.53 3.49 0.80
N MET A 64 -4.46 4.29 0.27
CA MET A 64 -5.84 3.87 0.03
C MET A 64 -5.93 2.72 -0.96
N GLY A 65 -5.20 2.77 -2.09
CA GLY A 65 -5.13 1.65 -3.04
C GLY A 65 -4.63 0.37 -2.36
N SER A 66 -3.63 0.50 -1.48
CA SER A 66 -3.05 -0.64 -0.76
C SER A 66 -3.98 -1.24 0.29
N LEU A 67 -4.74 -0.40 0.99
CA LEU A 67 -5.80 -0.83 1.88
C LEU A 67 -6.88 -1.61 1.12
N VAL A 68 -7.37 -1.05 0.01
CA VAL A 68 -8.39 -1.70 -0.83
C VAL A 68 -7.89 -3.04 -1.37
N ALA A 69 -6.63 -3.10 -1.81
CA ALA A 69 -6.01 -4.33 -2.30
C ALA A 69 -5.97 -5.42 -1.21
N GLY A 70 -5.47 -5.08 -0.03
CA GLY A 70 -5.41 -6.01 1.10
C GLY A 70 -6.79 -6.45 1.57
N PHE A 71 -7.77 -5.53 1.65
CA PHE A 71 -9.15 -5.90 1.95
C PHE A 71 -9.75 -6.84 0.91
N GLY A 72 -9.47 -6.61 -0.38
CA GLY A 72 -9.87 -7.52 -1.45
C GLY A 72 -9.32 -8.93 -1.25
N LEU A 73 -8.03 -9.06 -0.92
CA LEU A 73 -7.39 -10.36 -0.65
C LEU A 73 -7.96 -11.06 0.58
N LEU A 74 -8.15 -10.35 1.69
CA LEU A 74 -8.75 -10.91 2.89
C LEU A 74 -10.21 -11.33 2.66
N LEU A 75 -10.95 -10.55 1.88
CA LEU A 75 -12.32 -10.88 1.48
C LEU A 75 -12.36 -12.12 0.59
N ARG A 76 -11.46 -12.21 -0.40
CA ARG A 76 -11.27 -13.37 -1.27
C ARG A 76 -10.97 -14.63 -0.45
N ALA A 77 -10.09 -14.51 0.53
CA ALA A 77 -9.70 -15.61 1.41
C ALA A 77 -10.82 -16.05 2.38
N GLY A 78 -11.96 -15.36 2.41
CA GLY A 78 -13.03 -15.61 3.37
C GLY A 78 -12.60 -15.30 4.80
N ALA A 79 -11.72 -14.31 4.99
CA ALA A 79 -11.22 -13.93 6.31
C ALA A 79 -12.35 -13.47 7.23
N LYS A 80 -12.17 -13.71 8.53
CA LYS A 80 -13.08 -13.19 9.56
C LYS A 80 -13.01 -11.67 9.56
N VAL A 81 -14.13 -11.04 9.88
CA VAL A 81 -14.22 -9.56 9.98
C VAL A 81 -13.21 -9.01 10.97
N SER A 82 -12.89 -9.75 12.05
CA SER A 82 -11.85 -9.37 13.00
C SER A 82 -10.44 -9.33 12.38
N THR A 83 -10.10 -10.26 11.48
CA THR A 83 -8.82 -10.26 10.75
C THR A 83 -8.73 -9.06 9.80
N ILE A 84 -9.84 -8.73 9.13
CA ILE A 84 -9.96 -7.55 8.27
C ILE A 84 -9.70 -6.28 9.09
N TRP A 85 -10.31 -6.13 10.27
CA TRP A 85 -10.07 -4.99 11.16
C TRP A 85 -8.63 -4.91 11.65
N LYS A 86 -8.02 -6.03 12.05
CA LYS A 86 -6.61 -6.08 12.46
C LYS A 86 -5.67 -5.59 11.36
N TYR A 87 -5.92 -6.00 10.11
CA TYR A 87 -5.16 -5.50 8.97
C TYR A 87 -5.31 -3.99 8.80
N GLY A 88 -6.55 -3.46 8.84
CA GLY A 88 -6.80 -2.02 8.72
C GLY A 88 -6.10 -1.21 9.82
N ILE A 89 -6.19 -1.66 11.08
CA ILE A 89 -5.52 -1.01 12.22
C ILE A 89 -4.00 -1.09 12.06
N GLY A 90 -3.47 -2.26 11.71
CA GLY A 90 -2.03 -2.46 11.49
C GLY A 90 -1.48 -1.54 10.40
N MET A 91 -2.22 -1.34 9.31
CA MET A 91 -1.88 -0.41 8.24
C MET A 91 -1.89 1.04 8.70
N VAL A 92 -2.88 1.47 9.49
CA VAL A 92 -2.92 2.83 10.07
C VAL A 92 -1.74 3.05 11.02
N VAL A 93 -1.44 2.09 11.89
CA VAL A 93 -0.29 2.15 12.81
C VAL A 93 1.02 2.23 12.04
N ALA A 94 1.17 1.43 10.97
CA ALA A 94 2.35 1.48 10.11
C ALA A 94 2.52 2.87 9.46
N VAL A 95 1.44 3.49 8.97
CA VAL A 95 1.50 4.86 8.44
C VAL A 95 1.90 5.87 9.50
N ILE A 96 1.37 5.78 10.73
CA ILE A 96 1.76 6.68 11.83
C ILE A 96 3.26 6.54 12.13
N ILE A 97 3.78 5.31 12.21
CA ILE A 97 5.21 5.05 12.47
C ILE A 97 6.08 5.59 11.33
N VAL A 98 5.70 5.33 10.07
CA VAL A 98 6.44 5.86 8.92
C VAL A 98 6.39 7.39 8.86
N SER A 99 5.27 7.99 9.26
CA SER A 99 5.11 9.45 9.27
C SER A 99 5.88 10.10 10.43
N SER A 100 6.01 9.43 11.57
CA SER A 100 6.78 9.93 12.72
C SER A 100 8.31 9.79 12.55
N THR A 101 8.74 8.98 11.58
CA THR A 101 10.17 8.79 11.24
C THR A 101 10.69 9.72 10.15
N GLN A 102 9.89 10.72 9.72
CA GLN A 102 10.27 11.74 8.74
C GLN A 102 11.50 12.59 9.14
N SER A 103 11.92 12.53 10.41
CA SER A 103 13.16 13.17 10.91
C SER A 103 14.45 12.46 10.47
N LEU A 104 14.37 11.25 9.93
CA LEU A 104 15.51 10.57 9.31
C LEU A 104 15.70 11.12 7.89
N LYS A 105 16.85 11.78 7.62
CA LYS A 105 17.19 12.38 6.31
C LYS A 105 16.72 11.50 5.15
N HIS A 106 15.59 11.89 4.55
CA HIS A 106 14.90 11.14 3.53
C HIS A 106 15.60 11.32 2.18
N ASN A 107 16.01 10.24 1.53
CA ASN A 107 16.52 10.29 0.16
C ASN A 107 15.42 9.83 -0.81
N PRO A 108 14.79 10.74 -1.56
CA PRO A 108 13.63 10.43 -2.40
C PRO A 108 13.91 9.39 -3.48
N ARG A 109 15.18 9.27 -3.93
CA ARG A 109 15.57 8.35 -5.01
C ARG A 109 15.34 6.89 -4.64
N TYR A 110 15.52 6.52 -3.37
CA TYR A 110 15.35 5.15 -2.90
C TYR A 110 13.92 4.83 -2.47
N PHE A 111 13.11 5.85 -2.18
CA PHE A 111 11.78 5.66 -1.64
C PHE A 111 10.77 5.18 -2.69
N GLY A 112 10.90 5.61 -3.94
CA GLY A 112 10.04 5.14 -5.04
C GLY A 112 10.20 3.65 -5.32
N ILE A 113 11.42 3.22 -5.68
CA ILE A 113 11.69 1.81 -6.05
C ILE A 113 11.57 0.89 -4.84
N GLY A 114 12.18 1.28 -3.71
CA GLY A 114 12.12 0.48 -2.47
C GLY A 114 10.69 0.32 -1.97
N GLY A 115 9.90 1.39 -1.97
CA GLY A 115 8.50 1.36 -1.59
C GLY A 115 7.66 0.46 -2.49
N THR A 116 7.82 0.54 -3.82
CA THR A 116 7.12 -0.34 -4.76
C THR A 116 7.49 -1.81 -4.56
N LEU A 117 8.77 -2.13 -4.38
CA LEU A 117 9.21 -3.52 -4.13
C LEU A 117 8.62 -4.06 -2.82
N ILE A 118 8.67 -3.29 -1.74
CA ILE A 118 8.05 -3.68 -0.45
C ILE A 118 6.56 -3.94 -0.65
N LEU A 119 5.86 -3.07 -1.38
CA LEU A 119 4.43 -3.23 -1.65
C LEU A 119 4.13 -4.52 -2.43
N LEU A 120 4.92 -4.81 -3.47
CA LEU A 120 4.80 -6.03 -4.28
C LEU A 120 5.05 -7.28 -3.45
N PHE A 121 6.08 -7.28 -2.60
CA PHE A 121 6.34 -8.40 -1.69
C PHE A 121 5.21 -8.59 -0.68
N CYS A 122 4.69 -7.50 -0.09
CA CYS A 122 3.54 -7.55 0.82
C CYS A 122 2.30 -8.14 0.14
N PHE A 123 1.98 -7.72 -1.08
CA PHE A 123 0.85 -8.31 -1.81
C PHE A 123 1.12 -9.74 -2.24
N GLY A 124 2.35 -10.08 -2.62
CA GLY A 124 2.74 -11.45 -2.95
C GLY A 124 2.57 -12.40 -1.77
N THR A 125 3.04 -12.02 -0.58
CA THR A 125 2.87 -12.84 0.65
C THR A 125 1.41 -12.94 1.05
N LEU A 126 0.65 -11.85 1.02
CA LEU A 126 -0.80 -11.85 1.27
C LEU A 126 -1.56 -12.71 0.25
N TRP A 127 -1.15 -12.69 -1.02
CA TRP A 127 -1.74 -13.51 -2.08
C TRP A 127 -1.51 -14.99 -1.83
N MET A 128 -0.26 -15.38 -1.55
CA MET A 128 0.10 -16.76 -1.24
C MET A 128 -0.67 -17.26 -0.02
N TRP A 129 -0.73 -16.46 1.05
CA TRP A 129 -1.53 -16.79 2.23
C TRP A 129 -3.02 -16.93 1.91
N ALA A 130 -3.59 -16.02 1.13
CA ALA A 130 -5.00 -16.06 0.76
C ALA A 130 -5.34 -17.32 -0.04
N ASP A 131 -4.44 -17.73 -0.94
CA ASP A 131 -4.60 -18.94 -1.75
C ASP A 131 -4.50 -20.22 -0.90
N GLU A 132 -3.49 -20.31 -0.03
CA GLU A 132 -3.38 -21.41 0.93
C GLU A 132 -4.63 -21.53 1.81
N ARG A 133 -5.13 -20.41 2.33
CA ARG A 133 -6.30 -20.38 3.21
C ARG A 133 -7.58 -20.84 2.52
N MET A 134 -7.74 -20.53 1.23
CA MET A 134 -8.89 -21.00 0.45
C MET A 134 -8.89 -22.53 0.26
N ASN A 135 -7.72 -23.16 0.26
CA ASN A 135 -7.55 -24.61 0.10
C ASN A 135 -7.63 -25.39 1.42
N MET A 136 -7.71 -24.70 2.56
CA MET A 136 -7.77 -25.31 3.89
C MET A 136 -9.17 -25.79 4.27
N LYS A 137 -9.25 -26.95 4.95
CA LYS A 137 -10.50 -27.43 5.57
C LYS A 137 -10.88 -26.53 6.76
N LYS A 138 -12.18 -26.44 7.09
CA LYS A 138 -12.75 -25.49 8.07
C LYS A 138 -12.05 -25.47 9.45
N GLY A 139 -11.44 -26.58 9.89
CA GLY A 139 -10.67 -26.65 11.14
C GLY A 139 -9.23 -26.12 11.03
N SER A 140 -8.58 -26.21 9.86
CA SER A 140 -7.21 -25.73 9.64
C SER A 140 -7.13 -24.24 9.32
N THR A 141 -8.25 -23.59 8.99
CA THR A 141 -8.27 -22.14 8.71
C THR A 141 -7.93 -21.29 9.92
N ILE A 142 -8.20 -21.77 11.14
CA ILE A 142 -7.81 -21.08 12.40
C ILE A 142 -6.28 -21.12 12.56
N ALA A 143 -5.63 -22.24 12.24
CA ALA A 143 -4.18 -22.34 12.24
C ALA A 143 -3.55 -21.48 11.13
N GLY A 144 -4.18 -21.41 9.96
CA GLY A 144 -3.77 -20.51 8.87
C GLY A 144 -3.85 -19.03 9.24
N ASP A 145 -4.86 -18.63 10.03
CA ASP A 145 -4.98 -17.24 10.54
C ASP A 145 -3.85 -16.84 11.52
N LEU A 146 -3.15 -17.81 12.12
CA LEU A 146 -2.03 -17.59 13.06
C LEU A 146 -0.65 -17.63 12.41
N LYS A 147 -0.56 -18.05 11.13
CA LYS A 147 0.69 -18.07 10.36
C LYS A 147 1.02 -16.72 9.72
N LEU A 148 0.08 -15.77 9.73
CA LEU A 148 0.24 -14.42 9.19
C LEU A 148 0.97 -13.52 10.18
#